data_AF-A0A0M9A2U1-F1
#
_entry.id   AF-A0A0M9A2U1-F1
#
_cell.length_a   1.000
_cell.length_b   1.000
_cell.length_c   1.000
_cell.angle_alpha   90.00
_cell.angle_beta   90.00
_cell.angle_gamma   90.00
#
_symmetry.space_group_name_H-M   'P 1'
#
loop_
_entity.id
_entity.type
_entity.pdbx_description
1 polymer ?
#
loop_
_entity_poly.entity_id
_entity_poly.type
_entity_poly.pdbx_seq_one_letter_code
_entity_poly.pdbx_strand_id
1 'polypeptide(L)'
;LSHYNLLVNPRNRQLLDALTLMSAKGQVVNKVIESIRRIVDDNPFNKLLPQYPGITRPGVFGKETPKHQVEHHVDTTPGAPVRSKTRILVPVRYKAAKDETEFML
;
A
#
# COMPACT_ATOMS: atom_id res chain seq x y z
N LEU A 1 -2.06 -15.31 11.87
CA LEU A 1 -2.56 -15.06 13.24
C LEU A 1 -4.08 -14.94 13.29
N SER A 2 -4.69 -14.21 12.35
CA SER A 2 -6.15 -14.12 12.21
C SER A 2 -6.87 -15.48 12.10
N HIS A 3 -6.29 -16.44 11.37
CA HIS A 3 -6.81 -17.82 11.29
C HIS A 3 -6.92 -18.53 12.66
N TYR A 4 -6.12 -18.10 13.66
CA TYR A 4 -6.14 -18.66 15.01
C TYR A 4 -6.88 -17.75 16.02
N ASN A 5 -7.63 -16.74 15.56
CA ASN A 5 -8.29 -15.75 16.41
C ASN A 5 -7.36 -15.01 17.38
N LEU A 6 -6.06 -14.90 17.04
CA LEU A 6 -5.09 -14.17 17.83
C LEU A 6 -4.98 -12.71 17.36
N LEU A 7 -5.22 -11.77 18.28
CA LEU A 7 -5.12 -10.33 18.10
C LEU A 7 -3.77 -9.81 18.61
N VAL A 8 -3.03 -9.10 17.77
CA VAL A 8 -1.78 -8.45 18.16
C VAL A 8 -2.11 -7.09 18.76
N ASN A 9 -1.63 -6.81 19.97
CA ASN A 9 -1.69 -5.51 20.62
C ASN A 9 -0.27 -4.94 20.79
N PRO A 10 0.24 -4.19 19.78
CA PRO A 10 1.59 -3.65 19.82
C PRO A 10 1.80 -2.63 20.94
N ARG A 11 0.75 -1.84 21.27
CA ARG A 11 0.81 -0.79 22.30
C ARG A 11 1.13 -1.39 23.68
N ASN A 12 0.50 -2.52 24.00
CA ASN A 12 0.70 -3.20 25.28
C ASN A 12 1.73 -4.35 25.21
N ARG A 13 2.36 -4.57 24.04
CA ARG A 13 3.31 -5.66 23.78
C ARG A 13 2.70 -7.02 24.12
N GLN A 14 1.48 -7.27 23.67
CA GLN A 14 0.73 -8.48 24.02
C GLN A 14 0.10 -9.13 22.80
N LEU A 15 -0.03 -10.45 22.85
CA LEU A 15 -0.86 -11.25 21.97
C LEU A 15 -2.09 -11.70 22.75
N LEU A 16 -3.28 -11.43 22.22
CA LEU A 16 -4.56 -11.73 22.84
C LEU A 16 -5.26 -12.83 22.06
N ASP A 17 -5.83 -13.81 22.75
CA ASP A 17 -6.79 -14.73 22.16
C ASP A 17 -8.20 -14.12 22.24
N ALA A 18 -8.82 -13.91 21.08
CA ALA A 18 -10.15 -13.30 21.01
C ALA A 18 -11.27 -14.19 21.55
N LEU A 19 -11.05 -15.51 21.67
CA LEU A 19 -12.06 -16.44 22.19
C LEU A 19 -11.98 -16.57 23.72
N THR A 20 -10.77 -16.75 24.25
CA THR A 20 -10.57 -17.01 25.68
C THR A 20 -10.18 -15.76 26.48
N LEU A 21 -9.89 -14.64 25.79
CA LEU A 21 -9.34 -13.40 26.37
C LEU A 21 -8.01 -13.58 27.11
N MET A 22 -7.37 -14.74 26.96
CA MET A 22 -6.05 -14.98 27.51
C MET A 22 -5.03 -14.12 26.78
N SER A 23 -4.02 -13.64 27.51
CA SER A 23 -2.96 -12.81 26.95
C SER A 23 -1.58 -13.41 27.23
N ALA A 24 -0.70 -13.30 26.25
CA ALA A 24 0.71 -13.59 26.38
C ALA A 24 1.51 -12.30 26.14
N LYS A 25 2.46 -11.99 27.03
CA LYS A 25 3.37 -10.85 26.84
C LYS A 25 4.37 -11.20 25.73
N GLY A 26 4.42 -10.36 24.72
CA GLY A 26 5.44 -10.39 23.68
C GLY A 26 6.70 -9.69 24.15
N GLN A 27 7.85 -10.18 23.70
CA GLN A 27 9.13 -9.50 23.85
C GLN A 27 9.47 -8.81 22.53
N VAL A 28 9.96 -7.57 22.61
CA VAL A 28 10.51 -6.88 21.45
C VAL A 28 11.91 -7.44 21.22
N VAL A 29 12.06 -8.23 20.17
CA VAL A 29 13.36 -8.75 19.77
C VAL A 29 13.87 -7.89 18.62
N ASN A 30 15.07 -7.32 18.77
CA ASN A 30 15.79 -6.71 17.66
C ASN A 30 16.27 -7.83 16.73
N LYS A 31 15.40 -8.26 15.83
CA LYS A 31 15.74 -9.19 14.76
C LYS A 31 15.93 -8.39 13.47
N VAL A 32 16.95 -8.75 12.70
CA VAL A 32 17.05 -8.28 11.31
C VAL A 32 15.86 -8.89 10.56
N ILE A 33 14.80 -8.11 10.40
CA ILE A 33 13.68 -8.48 9.53
C ILE A 33 14.22 -8.49 8.11
N GLU A 34 14.14 -9.64 7.44
CA GLU A 34 14.33 -9.74 5.99
C GLU A 34 13.19 -8.97 5.31
N SER A 35 13.38 -7.66 5.23
CA SER A 35 12.63 -6.78 4.36
C SER A 35 13.43 -6.63 3.08
N ILE A 36 12.80 -6.19 1.99
CA ILE A 36 13.54 -5.70 0.83
C ILE A 36 14.37 -4.51 1.32
N ARG A 37 15.65 -4.76 1.59
CA ARG A 37 16.63 -3.76 2.00
C ARG A 37 17.58 -3.58 0.84
N ARG A 38 17.90 -2.32 0.54
CA ARG A 38 18.91 -2.01 -0.47
C ARG A 38 20.26 -2.56 -0.01
N ILE A 39 21.04 -3.14 -0.93
CA ILE A 39 22.46 -3.43 -0.72
C ILE A 39 23.15 -2.08 -0.47
N VAL A 40 23.63 -1.86 0.75
CA VAL A 40 24.37 -0.66 1.12
C VAL A 40 25.80 -0.83 0.65
N ASP A 41 26.04 -0.64 -0.64
CA ASP A 41 27.40 -0.48 -1.16
C ASP A 41 27.88 0.94 -0.88
N ASP A 42 29.17 1.15 -0.61
CA ASP A 42 29.74 2.51 -0.41
C ASP A 42 29.98 3.21 -1.74
N ASN A 43 28.94 3.26 -2.57
CA ASN A 43 28.96 3.94 -3.86
C ASN A 43 28.53 5.41 -3.65
N PRO A 44 29.22 6.40 -4.24
CA PRO A 44 28.84 7.81 -4.17
C PRO A 44 27.36 8.09 -4.50
N PHE A 45 26.73 7.33 -5.41
CA PHE A 45 25.31 7.51 -5.75
C PHE A 45 24.35 7.12 -4.61
N ASN A 46 24.74 6.21 -3.72
CA ASN A 46 23.92 5.81 -2.56
C ASN A 46 23.73 6.96 -1.56
N LYS A 47 24.68 7.91 -1.52
CA LYS A 47 24.60 9.09 -0.64
C LYS A 47 23.55 10.12 -1.11
N LEU A 48 23.05 10.00 -2.34
CA LEU A 48 22.03 10.91 -2.90
C LEU A 48 20.60 10.54 -2.44
N LEU A 49 20.30 9.26 -2.27
CA LEU A 49 18.93 8.81 -1.95
C LEU A 49 18.40 9.36 -0.61
N PRO A 50 19.17 9.43 0.48
CA PRO A 50 18.73 10.06 1.72
C PRO A 50 18.44 11.57 1.58
N GLN A 51 19.07 12.24 0.62
CA GLN A 51 18.84 13.67 0.36
C GLN A 51 17.51 13.90 -0.38
N TYR A 52 17.02 12.89 -1.11
CA TYR A 52 15.79 12.94 -1.89
C TYR A 52 14.83 11.78 -1.53
N PRO A 53 14.34 11.73 -0.27
CA PRO A 53 13.51 10.62 0.20
C PRO A 53 12.19 10.47 -0.57
N GLY A 54 11.70 11.55 -1.21
CA GLY A 54 10.50 11.52 -2.05
C GLY A 54 10.63 10.69 -3.32
N ILE A 55 11.85 10.38 -3.79
CA ILE A 55 12.06 9.55 -5.00
C ILE A 55 11.82 8.07 -4.71
N THR A 56 12.12 7.63 -3.48
CA THR A 56 12.07 6.20 -3.10
C THR A 56 10.81 5.82 -2.35
N ARG A 57 10.06 6.81 -1.87
CA ARG A 57 8.76 6.56 -1.24
C ARG A 57 7.75 6.25 -2.36
N PRO A 58 7.10 5.08 -2.34
CA PRO A 58 6.01 4.83 -3.27
C PRO A 58 4.94 5.88 -2.99
N GLY A 59 4.54 6.60 -4.03
CA GLY A 59 3.47 7.58 -3.90
C GLY A 59 2.20 6.89 -3.43
N VAL A 60 1.50 7.51 -2.49
CA VAL A 60 0.16 7.07 -2.13
C VAL A 60 -0.76 7.56 -3.24
N PHE A 61 -1.35 6.62 -3.99
CA PHE A 61 -2.30 6.94 -5.06
C PHE A 61 -3.33 7.97 -4.55
N GLY A 62 -3.54 9.03 -5.32
CA GLY A 62 -4.50 10.09 -5.01
C GLY A 62 -4.09 11.15 -3.98
N LYS A 63 -2.95 11.01 -3.27
CA LYS A 63 -2.57 11.97 -2.20
C LYS A 63 -1.44 12.93 -2.58
N GLU A 64 -0.74 12.69 -3.67
CA GLU A 64 0.37 13.56 -4.09
C GLU A 64 -0.12 14.60 -5.10
N THR A 65 0.03 15.87 -4.76
CA THR A 65 -0.21 16.96 -5.70
C THR A 65 1.03 17.14 -6.58
N PRO A 66 0.89 17.16 -7.91
CA PRO A 66 2.01 17.42 -8.81
C PRO A 66 2.62 18.79 -8.48
N LYS A 67 3.95 18.88 -8.49
CA LYS A 67 4.69 20.12 -8.18
C LYS A 67 4.69 21.12 -9.34
N HIS A 68 4.31 20.67 -10.53
CA HIS A 68 4.25 21.48 -11.74
C HIS A 68 2.80 21.81 -12.10
N GLN A 69 2.62 22.85 -12.91
CA GLN A 69 1.32 23.30 -13.42
C GLN A 69 0.97 22.69 -14.79
N VAL A 70 1.72 21.67 -15.23
CA VAL A 70 1.43 20.97 -16.48
C VAL A 70 0.17 20.13 -16.30
N GLU A 71 -0.82 20.39 -17.16
CA GLU A 71 -2.06 19.63 -17.27
C GLU A 71 -2.05 18.78 -18.55
N HIS A 72 -2.58 17.57 -18.46
CA HIS A 72 -2.72 16.68 -19.61
C HIS A 72 -4.12 16.85 -20.21
N HIS A 73 -4.17 17.22 -21.47
CA HIS A 73 -5.41 17.27 -22.24
C HIS A 73 -5.48 16.07 -23.19
N VAL A 74 -6.68 15.52 -23.34
CA VAL A 74 -6.97 14.49 -24.34
C VAL A 74 -7.74 15.16 -25.48
N ASP A 75 -7.16 15.16 -26.67
CA ASP A 75 -7.83 15.70 -27.86
C ASP A 75 -9.02 14.81 -28.22
N THR A 76 -10.21 15.40 -28.27
CA THR A 76 -11.45 14.69 -28.59
C THR A 76 -11.91 14.99 -30.01
N THR A 77 -12.46 13.99 -30.69
CA THR A 77 -13.17 14.21 -31.95
C THR A 77 -14.54 14.85 -31.70
N PRO A 78 -15.04 15.72 -32.60
CA PRO A 78 -16.39 16.25 -32.50
C PRO A 78 -17.45 15.14 -32.48
N GLY A 79 -18.47 15.29 -31.64
CA GLY A 79 -19.59 14.34 -31.54
C GLY A 79 -19.82 13.80 -30.13
N ALA A 80 -20.73 12.83 -30.02
CA ALA A 80 -21.06 12.21 -28.75
C ALA A 80 -19.97 11.22 -28.28
N PRO A 81 -19.72 11.10 -26.96
CA PRO A 81 -18.80 10.10 -26.43
C PRO A 81 -19.22 8.67 -26.78
N VAL A 82 -18.23 7.80 -27.00
CA VAL A 82 -18.48 6.38 -27.21
C VAL A 82 -18.88 5.72 -25.89
N ARG A 83 -20.04 5.07 -25.85
CA ARG A 83 -20.52 4.30 -24.70
C ARG A 83 -20.52 2.82 -25.00
N SER A 84 -20.14 2.01 -24.00
CA SER A 84 -20.29 0.55 -24.04
C SER A 84 -21.10 0.06 -22.83
N LYS A 85 -21.68 -1.15 -22.94
CA LYS A 85 -22.32 -1.82 -21.80
C LYS A 85 -21.25 -2.40 -20.88
N THR A 86 -21.42 -2.23 -19.57
CA THR A 86 -20.53 -2.80 -18.57
C THR A 86 -20.48 -4.33 -18.69
N ARG A 87 -19.28 -4.90 -18.64
CA ARG A 87 -19.11 -6.36 -18.61
C ARG A 87 -19.37 -6.88 -17.21
N ILE A 88 -20.16 -7.95 -17.10
CA ILE A 88 -20.41 -8.62 -15.82
C ILE A 88 -19.12 -9.35 -15.39
N LEU A 89 -18.73 -9.17 -14.13
CA LEU A 89 -17.62 -9.88 -13.51
C LEU A 89 -18.17 -11.00 -12.61
N VAL A 90 -17.49 -12.15 -12.61
CA VAL A 90 -17.76 -13.22 -11.64
C VAL A 90 -17.42 -12.75 -10.22
N PRO A 91 -18.04 -13.30 -9.15
CA PRO A 91 -17.94 -12.75 -7.80
C PRO A 91 -16.50 -12.54 -7.29
N VAL A 92 -15.59 -13.47 -7.60
CA VAL A 92 -14.17 -13.38 -7.20
C VAL A 92 -13.47 -12.19 -7.86
N ARG A 93 -13.69 -11.98 -9.17
CA ARG A 93 -13.10 -10.86 -9.92
C ARG A 93 -13.75 -9.53 -9.56
N TYR A 94 -15.05 -9.54 -9.32
CA TYR A 94 -15.77 -8.36 -8.85
C TYR A 94 -15.22 -7.88 -7.51
N LYS A 95 -15.04 -8.78 -6.54
CA LYS A 95 -14.46 -8.43 -5.24
C LYS A 95 -13.06 -7.83 -5.39
N ALA A 96 -12.17 -8.46 -6.13
CA ALA A 96 -10.82 -7.95 -6.36
C ALA A 96 -10.83 -6.56 -7.01
N ALA A 97 -11.62 -6.37 -8.07
CA ALA A 97 -11.73 -5.07 -8.75
C ALA A 97 -12.31 -3.98 -7.83
N LYS A 98 -13.27 -4.34 -6.98
CA LYS A 98 -13.85 -3.42 -6.00
C LYS A 98 -12.82 -2.99 -4.96
N ASP A 99 -12.09 -3.94 -4.38
CA ASP A 99 -11.06 -3.67 -3.37
C ASP A 99 -9.94 -2.77 -3.94
N GLU A 100 -9.51 -3.01 -5.19
CA GLU A 100 -8.52 -2.15 -5.87
C GLU A 100 -9.06 -0.74 -6.17
N THR A 101 -10.33 -0.64 -6.60
CA THR A 101 -10.95 0.66 -6.90
C THR A 101 -11.11 1.49 -5.62
N GLU A 102 -11.54 0.87 -4.52
CA GLU A 102 -11.63 1.53 -3.21
C GLU A 102 -10.27 1.97 -2.67
N PHE A 103 -9.18 1.25 -2.99
CA PHE A 103 -7.83 1.65 -2.63
C PHE A 103 -7.33 2.88 -3.39
N MET A 104 -7.80 3.10 -4.62
CA MET A 104 -7.38 4.24 -5.45
C MET A 104 -8.15 5.54 -5.17
N LEU A 105 -9.34 5.45 -4.55
CA LEU A 105 -10.18 6.58 -4.15
C LEU A 105 -9.73 7.20 -2.83
#